data_AF-A0A7K0VFY3-F1
#
_entry.id   AF-A0A7K0VFY3-F1
#
_cell.length_a   1.000
_cell.length_b   1.000
_cell.length_c   1.000
_cell.angle_alpha   90.00
_cell.angle_beta   90.00
_cell.angle_gamma   90.00
#
_symmetry.space_group_name_H-M   'P 1'
#
loop_
_entity.id
_entity.type
_entity.pdbx_description
1 polymer ?
#
loop_
_entity_poly.entity_id
_entity_poly.type
_entity_poly.pdbx_seq_one_letter_code
_entity_poly.pdbx_strand_id
1 'polypeptide(L)'
;MPTPGLDASWRMALGDFFLKGLQFGHDVVFTYGPLGFLMGKTYFGSTVLFHSMLIWQLLGATIFASLIMLWGERLEGLSRFYFYAFFLLFGVTYEDALHMLMITLAGCEILRRSGQPRWRSSFLFVFLLALLGIMKFTNLMLGTFFVLVSIAHELWRQRQREALFLVVSFIGSYLALWLLCGQNILNLTTYFLNSWSVSQGYQDVMGITTPSAPLWKALIVLCLIVTYLLLSIYRAQDRARAVASGLGLGAAIYLNWKHGFVRADGHMIGFFYCALLPVVALPALLNDAPTHLQLKRWLLIPAAVLCLLGVRDALPPVIDQALEMFQAKIWTNISQVSQLPSLQNLYEHRLSEQQRGADMPRTRTIVGSQSVGIIGYDQAELLFNKFNYTPSPVFQSYSAYTPRLARLNTDFYLSDQAPHFVLLRLNSIDERLPVMDDSAVLYIISHRYTYVHSEKGFQLWKKKIGPFNYTAVAPKSLQSNELALNQPWFIEEYANQYLWINVDLSPSLLGRLRAFLYKPPHVYLQLEDTAGNMSKYRMATPIGQAGFILNPVVQDLMAYISFAAGKTERRVRRITIQVTPEDQKYFAPVAQIKLSTLTPSLGGLDFFTQVN
;
A
#
# COMPACT_ATOMS: atom_id res chain seq x y z
N MET A 1 11.48 -9.43 12.75
CA MET A 1 11.21 -10.77 13.33
C MET A 1 10.06 -11.42 12.57
N PRO A 2 10.05 -12.75 12.38
CA PRO A 2 8.91 -13.48 11.83
C PRO A 2 7.71 -13.40 12.78
N THR A 3 6.51 -13.19 12.23
CA THR A 3 5.23 -13.18 12.96
C THR A 3 4.10 -13.46 11.98
N PRO A 4 2.96 -14.03 12.40
CA PRO A 4 1.76 -14.09 11.57
C PRO A 4 1.08 -12.73 11.46
N GLY A 5 0.04 -12.67 10.62
CA GLY A 5 -0.83 -11.52 10.45
C GLY A 5 -0.63 -10.79 9.13
N LEU A 6 -1.52 -9.83 8.88
CA LEU A 6 -1.64 -9.06 7.64
C LEU A 6 -0.30 -8.53 7.14
N ASP A 7 0.40 -7.79 8.00
CA ASP A 7 1.61 -7.07 7.58
C ASP A 7 2.80 -7.98 7.32
N ALA A 8 3.04 -8.92 8.24
CA ALA A 8 4.15 -9.85 8.10
C ALA A 8 3.95 -10.80 6.91
N SER A 9 2.71 -11.17 6.59
CA SER A 9 2.39 -12.03 5.45
C SER A 9 2.83 -11.44 4.12
N TRP A 10 2.49 -10.19 3.80
CA TRP A 10 2.97 -9.59 2.55
C TRP A 10 4.49 -9.36 2.56
N ARG A 11 5.07 -8.99 3.71
CA ARG A 11 6.53 -8.75 3.83
C ARG A 11 7.33 -10.00 3.52
N MET A 12 6.89 -11.15 4.03
CA MET A 12 7.54 -12.44 3.77
C MET A 12 7.27 -12.91 2.34
N ALA A 13 6.03 -12.79 1.84
CA ALA A 13 5.67 -13.17 0.48
C ALA A 13 6.52 -12.44 -0.58
N LEU A 14 6.77 -11.14 -0.41
CA LEU A 14 7.63 -10.38 -1.34
C LEU A 14 9.05 -10.96 -1.44
N GLY A 15 9.63 -11.42 -0.33
CA GLY A 15 10.95 -12.05 -0.36
C GLY A 15 10.90 -13.45 -0.99
N ASP A 16 9.82 -14.21 -0.79
CA ASP A 16 9.61 -15.52 -1.43
C ASP A 16 9.52 -15.38 -2.94
N PHE A 17 8.76 -14.38 -3.40
CA PHE A 17 8.60 -14.06 -4.82
C PHE A 17 9.90 -13.63 -5.48
N PHE A 18 10.72 -12.85 -4.77
CA PHE A 18 12.06 -12.49 -5.24
C PHE A 18 12.95 -13.72 -5.41
N LEU A 19 12.98 -14.65 -4.43
CA LEU A 19 13.75 -15.89 -4.52
C LEU A 19 13.28 -16.81 -5.66
N LYS A 20 11.97 -16.85 -5.92
CA LYS A 20 11.37 -17.62 -7.01
C LYS A 20 11.57 -16.98 -8.40
N GLY A 21 12.12 -15.78 -8.48
CA GLY A 21 12.29 -15.05 -9.74
C GLY A 21 10.97 -14.62 -10.39
N LEU A 22 9.91 -14.44 -9.59
CA LEU A 22 8.62 -13.99 -10.10
C LEU A 22 8.73 -12.59 -10.70
N GLN A 23 7.93 -12.35 -11.74
CA GLN A 23 7.99 -11.15 -12.54
C GLN A 23 7.01 -10.09 -12.01
N PHE A 24 7.56 -9.02 -11.44
CA PHE A 24 6.78 -7.90 -10.92
C PHE A 24 6.05 -7.17 -12.05
N GLY A 25 4.78 -6.86 -11.82
CA GLY A 25 3.86 -6.35 -12.82
C GLY A 25 3.04 -7.44 -13.52
N HIS A 26 3.59 -8.65 -13.70
CA HIS A 26 2.90 -9.78 -14.32
C HIS A 26 2.43 -10.81 -13.28
N ASP A 27 3.37 -11.45 -12.60
CA ASP A 27 3.12 -12.48 -11.57
C ASP A 27 2.83 -11.88 -10.20
N VAL A 28 3.36 -10.68 -9.93
CA VAL A 28 3.21 -9.98 -8.64
C VAL A 28 2.78 -8.54 -8.88
N VAL A 29 1.61 -8.19 -8.36
CA VAL A 29 1.03 -6.85 -8.42
C VAL A 29 0.75 -6.35 -7.01
N PHE A 30 1.59 -5.42 -6.54
CA PHE A 30 1.48 -4.80 -5.23
C PHE A 30 2.10 -3.39 -5.23
N THR A 31 2.04 -2.70 -4.09
CA THR A 31 2.60 -1.33 -3.93
C THR A 31 4.13 -1.29 -3.99
N TYR A 32 4.78 -2.45 -3.82
CA TYR A 32 6.22 -2.63 -3.77
C TYR A 32 6.75 -3.24 -5.07
N GLY A 33 8.01 -2.93 -5.40
CA GLY A 33 8.74 -3.53 -6.51
C GLY A 33 9.65 -4.70 -6.08
N PRO A 34 10.53 -5.17 -6.98
CA PRO A 34 11.37 -6.35 -6.77
C PRO A 34 12.22 -6.32 -5.49
N LEU A 35 12.71 -5.15 -5.10
CA LEU A 35 13.51 -4.97 -3.89
C LEU A 35 12.68 -4.55 -2.67
N GLY A 36 11.35 -4.55 -2.77
CA GLY A 36 10.46 -4.09 -1.70
C GLY A 36 10.53 -4.93 -0.43
N PHE A 37 10.95 -6.19 -0.52
CA PHE A 37 11.16 -7.05 0.66
C PHE A 37 12.23 -6.48 1.61
N LEU A 38 13.17 -5.67 1.11
CA LEU A 38 14.19 -5.00 1.93
C LEU A 38 13.59 -3.97 2.89
N MET A 39 12.41 -3.41 2.55
CA MET A 39 11.63 -2.54 3.45
C MET A 39 10.79 -3.35 4.46
N GLY A 40 10.46 -4.60 4.14
CA GLY A 40 9.51 -5.38 4.94
C GLY A 40 10.04 -5.79 6.32
N LYS A 41 11.35 -5.90 6.53
CA LYS A 41 11.99 -6.27 7.82
C LYS A 41 11.45 -7.56 8.49
N THR A 42 10.84 -8.45 7.70
CA THR A 42 10.32 -9.74 8.17
C THR A 42 11.09 -10.89 7.51
N TYR A 43 11.87 -11.61 8.32
CA TYR A 43 12.60 -12.80 7.91
C TYR A 43 11.67 -14.02 7.78
N PHE A 44 11.95 -14.93 6.82
CA PHE A 44 11.21 -16.20 6.71
C PHE A 44 12.06 -17.44 6.35
N GLY A 45 13.31 -17.52 6.81
CA GLY A 45 14.03 -18.80 6.79
C GLY A 45 14.94 -19.02 5.57
N SER A 46 15.37 -17.95 4.91
CA SER A 46 16.36 -18.00 3.83
C SER A 46 17.62 -17.25 4.22
N THR A 47 18.75 -17.97 4.26
CA THR A 47 20.08 -17.40 4.53
C THR A 47 20.40 -16.27 3.57
N VAL A 48 20.06 -16.41 2.28
CA VAL A 48 20.30 -15.36 1.26
C VAL A 48 19.52 -14.09 1.61
N LEU A 49 18.25 -14.22 1.99
CA LEU A 49 17.44 -13.06 2.37
C LEU A 49 17.90 -12.43 3.68
N PHE A 50 18.33 -13.24 4.66
CA PHE A 50 18.91 -12.73 5.90
C PHE A 50 20.11 -11.83 5.62
N HIS A 51 21.07 -12.31 4.83
CA HIS A 51 22.26 -11.54 4.46
C HIS A 51 21.91 -10.34 3.59
N SER A 52 20.97 -10.47 2.65
CA SER A 52 20.51 -9.35 1.82
C SER A 52 19.89 -8.23 2.67
N MET A 53 19.03 -8.60 3.64
CA MET A 53 18.45 -7.65 4.59
C MET A 53 19.52 -7.02 5.46
N LEU A 54 20.45 -7.81 6.02
CA LEU A 54 21.53 -7.30 6.85
C LEU A 54 22.43 -6.31 6.09
N ILE A 55 22.85 -6.68 4.88
CA ILE A 55 23.64 -5.82 3.99
C ILE A 55 22.87 -4.54 3.70
N TRP A 56 21.58 -4.61 3.37
CA TRP A 56 20.77 -3.42 3.13
C TRP A 56 20.63 -2.55 4.38
N GLN A 57 20.40 -3.13 5.56
CA GLN A 57 20.29 -2.36 6.80
C GLN A 57 21.60 -1.62 7.09
N LEU A 58 22.77 -2.24 6.88
CA LEU A 58 24.07 -1.62 7.10
C LEU A 58 24.42 -0.58 6.01
N LEU A 59 24.32 -0.96 4.74
CA LEU A 59 24.64 -0.12 3.61
C LEU A 59 23.66 1.06 3.49
N GLY A 60 22.36 0.77 3.56
CA GLY A 60 21.30 1.77 3.52
C GLY A 60 21.42 2.75 4.69
N ALA A 61 21.65 2.27 5.91
CA ALA A 61 21.87 3.15 7.07
C ALA A 61 23.12 4.02 6.88
N THR A 62 24.20 3.49 6.32
CA THR A 62 25.43 4.24 6.07
C THR A 62 25.23 5.34 5.02
N ILE A 63 24.53 5.01 3.92
CA ILE A 63 24.17 5.97 2.86
C ILE A 63 23.27 7.07 3.43
N PHE A 64 22.22 6.70 4.17
CA PHE A 64 21.29 7.66 4.76
C PHE A 64 21.98 8.54 5.81
N ALA A 65 22.79 7.95 6.69
CA ALA A 65 23.57 8.69 7.68
C ALA A 65 24.55 9.66 7.00
N SER A 66 25.24 9.24 5.94
CA SER A 66 26.16 10.09 5.18
C SER A 66 25.43 11.26 4.51
N LEU A 67 24.23 11.02 3.97
CA LEU A 67 23.40 12.09 3.41
C LEU A 67 22.91 13.07 4.49
N ILE A 68 22.48 12.55 5.65
CA ILE A 68 22.10 13.37 6.81
C ILE A 68 23.29 14.22 7.27
N MET A 69 24.47 13.63 7.45
CA MET A 69 25.70 14.35 7.83
C MET A 69 26.06 15.42 6.81
N LEU A 70 26.04 15.09 5.51
CA LEU A 70 26.34 16.03 4.42
C LEU A 70 25.44 17.29 4.47
N TRP A 71 24.17 17.14 4.86
CA TRP A 71 23.25 18.25 5.01
C TRP A 71 23.42 18.97 6.35
N GLY A 72 23.64 18.23 7.44
CA GLY A 72 23.82 18.78 8.78
C GLY A 72 25.10 19.61 8.95
N GLU A 73 26.20 19.23 8.28
CA GLU A 73 27.46 19.98 8.26
C GLU A 73 27.31 21.39 7.68
N ARG A 74 26.30 21.62 6.83
CA ARG A 74 26.01 22.93 6.22
C ARG A 74 25.19 23.85 7.12
N LEU A 75 24.58 23.30 8.16
CA LEU A 75 23.83 24.05 9.15
C LEU A 75 24.78 24.50 10.25
N GLU A 76 24.44 25.55 10.98
CA GLU A 76 25.23 26.05 12.11
C GLU A 76 24.33 26.26 13.34
N GLY A 77 24.95 26.29 14.53
CA GLY A 77 24.27 26.57 15.80
C GLY A 77 23.03 25.71 16.06
N LEU A 78 21.92 26.37 16.43
CA LEU A 78 20.66 25.71 16.76
C LEU A 78 20.03 24.95 15.57
N SER A 79 20.18 25.43 14.33
CA SER A 79 19.64 24.72 13.16
C SER A 79 20.30 23.34 13.01
N ARG A 80 21.63 23.27 13.17
CA ARG A 80 22.37 22.00 13.15
C ARG A 80 21.91 21.07 14.27
N PHE A 81 21.76 21.60 15.47
CA PHE A 81 21.27 20.83 16.62
C PHE A 81 19.88 20.24 16.36
N TYR A 82 18.90 21.06 15.95
CA TYR A 82 17.53 20.59 15.70
C TYR A 82 17.44 19.63 14.51
N PHE A 83 18.27 19.79 13.49
CA PHE A 83 18.35 18.85 12.37
C PHE A 83 18.76 17.44 12.83
N TYR A 84 19.86 17.33 13.58
CA TYR A 84 20.30 16.03 14.10
C TYR A 84 19.34 15.48 15.16
N ALA A 85 18.83 16.32 16.06
CA ALA A 85 17.83 15.91 17.05
C ALA A 85 16.56 15.35 16.37
N PHE A 86 16.09 15.99 15.29
CA PHE A 86 14.96 15.51 14.52
C PHE A 86 15.21 14.12 13.94
N PHE A 87 16.35 13.89 13.29
CA PHE A 87 16.63 12.57 12.71
C PHE A 87 16.81 11.49 13.78
N LEU A 88 17.48 11.78 14.88
CA LEU A 88 17.71 10.83 15.97
C LEU A 88 16.41 10.45 16.70
N LEU A 89 15.55 11.42 16.98
CA LEU A 89 14.32 11.21 17.75
C LEU A 89 13.14 10.75 16.89
N PHE A 90 13.05 11.22 15.63
CA PHE A 90 11.85 11.07 14.81
C PHE A 90 12.14 10.56 13.39
N GLY A 91 13.05 11.20 12.65
CA GLY A 91 13.24 10.93 11.22
C GLY A 91 13.57 9.45 10.89
N VAL A 92 14.21 8.73 11.80
CA VAL A 92 14.54 7.29 11.65
C VAL A 92 13.55 6.32 12.30
N THR A 93 12.41 6.81 12.83
CA THR A 93 11.39 5.97 13.49
C THR A 93 10.36 5.39 12.54
N TYR A 94 10.12 6.06 11.42
CA TYR A 94 9.13 5.65 10.44
C TYR A 94 9.76 5.50 9.06
N GLU A 95 9.87 4.26 8.59
CA GLU A 95 10.66 3.89 7.40
C GLU A 95 10.15 4.48 6.09
N ASP A 96 8.83 4.56 5.91
CA ASP A 96 8.23 5.22 4.75
C ASP A 96 8.60 6.70 4.68
N ALA A 97 8.49 7.42 5.81
CA ALA A 97 8.93 8.82 5.87
C ALA A 97 10.45 8.94 5.70
N LEU A 98 11.24 8.03 6.27
CA LEU A 98 12.70 8.05 6.10
C LEU A 98 13.08 7.99 4.62
N HIS A 99 12.51 7.07 3.84
CA HIS A 99 12.77 7.01 2.40
C HIS A 99 12.34 8.28 1.67
N MET A 100 11.16 8.83 1.99
CA MET A 100 10.69 10.09 1.39
C MET A 100 11.60 11.29 1.74
N LEU A 101 12.09 11.36 2.99
CA LEU A 101 13.07 12.35 3.44
C LEU A 101 14.40 12.20 2.69
N MET A 102 14.91 10.98 2.54
CA MET A 102 16.16 10.71 1.82
C MET A 102 16.05 11.05 0.34
N ILE A 103 14.92 10.71 -0.30
CA ILE A 103 14.62 11.11 -1.69
C ILE A 103 14.60 12.63 -1.82
N THR A 104 13.96 13.32 -0.87
CA THR A 104 13.88 14.79 -0.86
C THR A 104 15.25 15.44 -0.71
N LEU A 105 16.06 14.97 0.25
CA LEU A 105 17.44 15.46 0.46
C LEU A 105 18.35 15.16 -0.74
N ALA A 106 18.23 13.98 -1.34
CA ALA A 106 18.98 13.61 -2.54
C ALA A 106 18.57 14.45 -3.76
N GLY A 107 17.27 14.67 -3.97
CA GLY A 107 16.73 15.51 -5.03
C GLY A 107 17.16 16.97 -4.92
N CYS A 108 17.07 17.55 -3.72
CA CYS A 108 17.59 18.89 -3.45
C CYS A 108 19.11 18.97 -3.66
N GLU A 109 19.85 17.91 -3.36
CA GLU A 109 21.29 17.86 -3.57
C GLU A 109 21.68 17.82 -5.06
N ILE A 110 20.90 17.12 -5.90
CA ILE A 110 21.05 17.16 -7.37
C ILE A 110 20.91 18.59 -7.88
N LEU A 111 19.83 19.28 -7.51
CA LEU A 111 19.58 20.67 -7.89
C LEU A 111 20.65 21.64 -7.39
N ARG A 112 21.21 21.40 -6.21
CA ARG A 112 22.28 22.22 -5.64
C ARG A 112 23.59 22.09 -6.44
N ARG A 113 23.93 20.87 -6.88
CA ARG A 113 25.15 20.58 -7.66
C ARG A 113 25.06 21.01 -9.12
N SER A 114 23.86 21.37 -9.60
CA SER A 114 23.63 21.98 -10.91
C SER A 114 24.62 23.09 -11.23
N GLY A 115 25.31 22.98 -12.37
CA GLY A 115 26.28 23.97 -12.85
C GLY A 115 27.55 24.14 -12.02
N GLN A 116 27.80 23.27 -11.04
CA GLN A 116 29.07 23.24 -10.30
C GLN A 116 30.07 22.28 -10.95
N PRO A 117 31.40 22.43 -10.74
CA PRO A 117 32.41 21.53 -11.34
C PRO A 117 32.20 20.05 -11.02
N ARG A 118 31.56 19.75 -9.88
CA ARG A 118 31.26 18.40 -9.42
C ARG A 118 29.88 17.89 -9.88
N TRP A 119 29.20 18.50 -10.85
CA TRP A 119 27.84 18.09 -11.26
C TRP A 119 27.72 16.60 -11.63
N ARG A 120 28.78 15.95 -12.15
CA ARG A 120 28.79 14.50 -12.43
C ARG A 120 28.63 13.63 -11.19
N SER A 121 29.03 14.10 -10.02
CA SER A 121 28.80 13.39 -8.76
C SER A 121 27.32 13.30 -8.38
N SER A 122 26.43 14.02 -9.08
CA SER A 122 24.98 13.84 -8.98
C SER A 122 24.53 12.43 -9.33
N PHE A 123 25.35 11.65 -10.06
CA PHE A 123 25.10 10.23 -10.32
C PHE A 123 24.78 9.44 -9.04
N LEU A 124 25.50 9.67 -7.94
CA LEU A 124 25.28 8.92 -6.69
C LEU A 124 23.86 9.14 -6.12
N PHE A 125 23.36 10.38 -6.20
CA PHE A 125 22.01 10.70 -5.75
C PHE A 125 20.96 10.21 -6.73
N VAL A 126 21.20 10.31 -8.04
CA VAL A 126 20.31 9.77 -9.07
C VAL A 126 20.20 8.24 -8.95
N PHE A 127 21.32 7.55 -8.72
CA PHE A 127 21.34 6.12 -8.46
C PHE A 127 20.57 5.78 -7.19
N LEU A 128 20.74 6.55 -6.10
CA LEU A 128 19.95 6.39 -4.89
C LEU A 128 18.45 6.54 -5.14
N LEU A 129 18.03 7.53 -5.95
CA LEU A 129 16.62 7.70 -6.32
C LEU A 129 16.08 6.49 -7.10
N ALA A 130 16.87 5.95 -8.03
CA ALA A 130 16.51 4.74 -8.77
C ALA A 130 16.41 3.50 -7.86
N LEU A 131 17.36 3.35 -6.94
CA LEU A 131 17.41 2.27 -5.95
C LEU A 131 16.20 2.30 -5.00
N LEU A 132 15.84 3.47 -4.48
CA LEU A 132 14.64 3.61 -3.65
C LEU A 132 13.36 3.47 -4.47
N GLY A 133 13.39 3.85 -5.76
CA GLY A 133 12.28 3.70 -6.69
C GLY A 133 11.95 2.25 -7.02
N ILE A 134 12.96 1.38 -7.19
CA ILE A 134 12.71 -0.05 -7.45
C ILE A 134 12.14 -0.79 -6.22
N MET A 135 12.30 -0.23 -5.02
CA MET A 135 11.71 -0.82 -3.80
C MET A 135 10.21 -0.55 -3.70
N LYS A 136 9.76 0.67 -4.00
CA LYS A 136 8.37 1.09 -3.80
C LYS A 136 7.90 2.08 -4.86
N PHE A 137 6.69 1.87 -5.39
CA PHE A 137 6.19 2.67 -6.49
C PHE A 137 6.03 4.16 -6.13
N THR A 138 5.60 4.48 -4.91
CA THR A 138 5.50 5.87 -4.44
C THR A 138 6.87 6.56 -4.33
N ASN A 139 7.92 5.81 -4.01
CA ASN A 139 9.30 6.32 -4.01
C ASN A 139 9.75 6.62 -5.45
N LEU A 140 9.40 5.74 -6.39
CA LEU A 140 9.69 5.93 -7.82
C LEU A 140 9.00 7.19 -8.34
N MET A 141 7.74 7.43 -7.97
CA MET A 141 7.01 8.64 -8.36
C MET A 141 7.73 9.91 -7.87
N LEU A 142 8.11 9.97 -6.59
CA LEU A 142 8.79 11.15 -6.05
C LEU A 142 10.20 11.33 -6.63
N GLY A 143 10.99 10.25 -6.72
CA GLY A 143 12.33 10.28 -7.31
C GLY A 143 12.31 10.72 -8.77
N THR A 144 11.40 10.17 -9.57
CA THR A 144 11.19 10.58 -10.98
C THR A 144 10.81 12.04 -11.06
N PHE A 145 9.92 12.53 -10.20
CA PHE A 145 9.54 13.95 -10.18
C PHE A 145 10.74 14.86 -9.90
N PHE A 146 11.58 14.54 -8.92
CA PHE A 146 12.82 15.29 -8.67
C PHE A 146 13.77 15.29 -9.86
N VAL A 147 13.92 14.14 -10.55
CA VAL A 147 14.74 14.03 -11.76
C VAL A 147 14.17 14.89 -12.89
N LEU A 148 12.85 14.84 -13.13
CA LEU A 148 12.18 15.65 -14.15
C LEU A 148 12.31 17.15 -13.90
N VAL A 149 12.12 17.58 -12.66
CA VAL A 149 12.28 18.99 -12.27
C VAL A 149 13.75 19.43 -12.41
N SER A 150 14.70 18.55 -12.09
CA SER A 150 16.14 18.83 -12.31
C SER A 150 16.50 18.92 -13.79
N ILE A 151 15.95 18.04 -14.63
CA ILE A 151 16.10 18.09 -16.09
C ILE A 151 15.54 19.40 -16.62
N ALA A 152 14.30 19.76 -16.24
CA ALA A 152 13.67 21.01 -16.65
C ALA A 152 14.50 22.24 -16.24
N HIS A 153 15.08 22.21 -15.03
CA HIS A 153 16.00 23.24 -14.57
C HIS A 153 17.26 23.35 -15.44
N GLU A 154 17.92 22.23 -15.78
CA GLU A 154 19.10 22.25 -16.66
C GLU A 154 18.77 22.70 -18.08
N LEU A 155 17.64 22.27 -18.64
CA LEU A 155 17.17 22.70 -19.95
C LEU A 155 16.88 24.20 -19.98
N TRP A 156 16.22 24.72 -18.93
CA TRP A 156 16.01 26.16 -18.76
C TRP A 156 17.33 26.93 -18.72
N ARG A 157 18.36 26.36 -18.09
CA ARG A 157 19.72 26.90 -18.04
C ARG A 157 20.55 26.62 -19.31
N GLN A 158 19.95 26.06 -20.36
CA GLN A 158 20.59 25.70 -21.62
C GLN A 158 21.74 24.68 -21.49
N ARG A 159 21.71 23.84 -20.45
CA ARG A 159 22.73 22.82 -20.15
C ARG A 159 22.27 21.43 -20.60
N GLN A 160 22.11 21.28 -21.91
CA GLN A 160 21.62 20.03 -22.54
C GLN A 160 22.42 18.78 -22.13
N ARG A 161 23.74 18.92 -21.93
CA ARG A 161 24.61 17.81 -21.50
C ARG A 161 24.31 17.34 -20.07
N GLU A 162 24.03 18.26 -19.15
CA GLU A 162 23.68 17.94 -17.76
C GLU A 162 22.28 17.30 -17.71
N ALA A 163 21.33 17.86 -18.46
CA ALA A 163 19.99 17.29 -18.63
C ALA A 163 20.03 15.85 -19.17
N LEU A 164 20.76 15.62 -20.27
CA LEU A 164 20.92 14.29 -20.87
C LEU A 164 21.57 13.30 -19.89
N PHE A 165 22.59 13.75 -19.15
CA PHE A 165 23.23 12.92 -18.14
C PHE A 165 22.26 12.48 -17.04
N LEU A 166 21.37 13.36 -16.56
CA LEU A 166 20.35 12.99 -15.56
C LEU A 166 19.38 11.94 -16.11
N VAL A 167 18.92 12.11 -17.37
CA VAL A 167 18.04 11.14 -18.06
C VAL A 167 18.72 9.78 -18.16
N VAL A 168 19.91 9.74 -18.75
CA VAL A 168 20.65 8.49 -18.99
C VAL A 168 21.02 7.82 -17.67
N SER A 169 21.45 8.59 -16.67
CA SER A 169 21.81 8.06 -15.35
C SER A 169 20.61 7.45 -14.64
N PHE A 170 19.45 8.11 -14.65
CA PHE A 170 18.26 7.62 -13.95
C PHE A 170 17.67 6.40 -14.65
N ILE A 171 17.40 6.50 -15.95
CA ILE A 171 16.85 5.39 -16.73
C ILE A 171 17.82 4.21 -16.75
N GLY A 172 19.11 4.47 -16.99
CA GLY A 172 20.15 3.43 -16.98
C GLY A 172 20.27 2.74 -15.62
N SER A 173 20.25 3.49 -14.51
CA SER A 173 20.30 2.91 -13.16
C SER A 173 19.05 2.08 -12.85
N TYR A 174 17.86 2.60 -13.16
CA TYR A 174 16.62 1.88 -12.91
C TYR A 174 16.53 0.59 -13.74
N LEU A 175 16.86 0.65 -15.02
CA LEU A 175 16.88 -0.52 -15.90
C LEU A 175 17.96 -1.53 -15.48
N ALA A 176 19.15 -1.08 -15.11
CA ALA A 176 20.19 -1.96 -14.61
C ALA A 176 19.74 -2.68 -13.33
N LEU A 177 19.16 -1.95 -12.36
CA LEU A 177 18.61 -2.55 -11.14
C LEU A 177 17.47 -3.53 -11.44
N TRP A 178 16.58 -3.20 -12.38
CA TRP A 178 15.49 -4.07 -12.83
C TRP A 178 16.02 -5.40 -13.37
N LEU A 179 17.00 -5.33 -14.29
CA LEU A 179 17.66 -6.50 -14.87
C LEU A 179 18.45 -7.31 -13.82
N LEU A 180 19.14 -6.64 -12.90
CA LEU A 180 19.87 -7.29 -11.80
C LEU A 180 18.92 -8.03 -10.84
N CYS A 181 17.66 -7.61 -10.75
CA CYS A 181 16.61 -8.33 -10.03
C CYS A 181 16.01 -9.51 -10.84
N GLY A 182 16.58 -9.87 -11.98
CA GLY A 182 16.10 -10.94 -12.85
C GLY A 182 14.76 -10.63 -13.54
N GLN A 183 14.40 -9.35 -13.63
CA GLN A 183 13.12 -8.94 -14.19
C GLN A 183 13.22 -8.68 -15.70
N ASN A 184 12.21 -9.13 -16.43
CA ASN A 184 12.10 -8.90 -17.86
C ASN A 184 11.68 -7.45 -18.14
N ILE A 185 12.39 -6.76 -19.04
CA ILE A 185 12.09 -5.37 -19.45
C ILE A 185 10.69 -5.25 -20.06
N LEU A 186 10.22 -6.30 -20.75
CA LEU A 186 8.88 -6.31 -21.37
C LEU A 186 7.75 -6.18 -20.33
N ASN A 187 8.03 -6.49 -19.06
CA ASN A 187 7.06 -6.38 -17.98
C ASN A 187 6.96 -4.95 -17.40
N LEU A 188 7.83 -4.01 -17.78
CA LEU A 188 7.79 -2.64 -17.25
C LEU A 188 6.46 -1.94 -17.52
N THR A 189 5.92 -2.04 -18.74
CA THR A 189 4.63 -1.42 -19.06
C THR A 189 3.52 -1.99 -18.18
N THR A 190 3.48 -3.32 -18.03
CA THR A 190 2.51 -3.99 -17.17
C THR A 190 2.69 -3.60 -15.69
N TYR A 191 3.94 -3.51 -15.22
CA TYR A 191 4.30 -3.02 -13.88
C TYR A 191 3.76 -1.61 -13.66
N PHE A 192 4.06 -0.65 -14.53
CA PHE A 192 3.57 0.72 -14.40
C PHE A 192 2.04 0.81 -14.42
N LEU A 193 1.37 0.11 -15.34
CA LEU A 193 -0.10 0.13 -15.43
C LEU A 193 -0.76 -0.47 -14.18
N ASN A 194 -0.23 -1.59 -13.69
CA ASN A 194 -0.79 -2.30 -12.54
C ASN A 194 -0.48 -1.56 -11.23
N SER A 195 0.75 -1.08 -11.04
CA SER A 195 1.12 -0.24 -9.89
C SER A 195 0.36 1.09 -9.87
N TRP A 196 0.06 1.68 -11.02
CA TRP A 196 -0.81 2.85 -11.12
C TRP A 196 -2.25 2.52 -10.66
N SER A 197 -2.80 1.38 -11.09
CA SER A 197 -4.13 0.93 -10.66
C SER A 197 -4.20 0.69 -9.15
N VAL A 198 -3.15 0.09 -8.57
CA VAL A 198 -3.00 -0.04 -7.10
C VAL A 198 -2.95 1.35 -6.46
N SER A 199 -2.08 2.25 -6.91
CA SER A 199 -1.96 3.59 -6.32
C SER A 199 -3.25 4.41 -6.40
N GLN A 200 -4.02 4.28 -7.48
CA GLN A 200 -5.30 4.96 -7.64
C GLN A 200 -6.34 4.39 -6.66
N GLY A 201 -6.57 3.08 -6.69
CA GLY A 201 -7.59 2.46 -5.84
C GLY A 201 -7.24 2.50 -4.35
N TYR A 202 -5.95 2.58 -3.97
CA TYR A 202 -5.55 2.79 -2.57
C TYR A 202 -6.20 4.03 -1.98
N GLN A 203 -6.26 5.14 -2.74
CA GLN A 203 -6.86 6.39 -2.26
C GLN A 203 -8.36 6.26 -2.00
N ASP A 204 -9.05 5.46 -2.82
CA ASP A 204 -10.49 5.25 -2.73
C ASP A 204 -10.87 4.27 -1.62
N VAL A 205 -10.04 3.24 -1.41
CA VAL A 205 -10.39 2.07 -0.62
C VAL A 205 -9.82 2.14 0.80
N MET A 206 -8.60 2.67 0.96
CA MET A 206 -7.87 2.64 2.25
C MET A 206 -8.16 3.86 3.15
N GLY A 207 -9.08 4.74 2.74
CA GLY A 207 -9.35 5.96 3.49
C GLY A 207 -9.96 5.71 4.87
N ILE A 208 -9.40 6.15 5.98
CA ILE A 208 -10.02 6.01 7.32
C ILE A 208 -10.53 7.37 7.80
N THR A 209 -11.56 7.45 8.64
CA THR A 209 -12.01 8.75 9.19
C THR A 209 -10.85 9.48 9.89
N THR A 210 -10.64 10.75 9.55
CA THR A 210 -9.53 11.53 10.14
C THR A 210 -9.99 12.23 11.42
N PRO A 211 -9.25 12.09 12.53
CA PRO A 211 -9.49 12.89 13.72
C PRO A 211 -9.34 14.40 13.43
N SER A 212 -10.20 15.23 14.00
CA SER A 212 -10.21 16.68 13.72
C SER A 212 -8.92 17.37 14.14
N ALA A 213 -8.36 16.99 15.30
CA ALA A 213 -7.19 17.61 15.91
C ALA A 213 -5.91 17.58 15.04
N PRO A 214 -5.44 16.42 14.53
CA PRO A 214 -4.30 16.37 13.62
C PRO A 214 -4.63 17.01 12.26
N LEU A 215 -5.88 16.94 11.79
CA LEU A 215 -6.27 17.50 10.49
C LEU A 215 -6.11 19.01 10.43
N TRP A 216 -6.69 19.75 11.38
CA TRP A 216 -6.60 21.22 11.35
C TRP A 216 -5.15 21.69 11.51
N LYS A 217 -4.34 20.99 12.33
CA LYS A 217 -2.90 21.28 12.50
C LYS A 217 -2.15 21.12 11.19
N ALA A 218 -2.40 20.02 10.48
CA ALA A 218 -1.76 19.76 9.20
C ALA A 218 -2.15 20.79 8.13
N LEU A 219 -3.40 21.24 8.10
CA LEU A 219 -3.84 22.31 7.19
C LEU A 219 -3.13 23.64 7.45
N ILE A 220 -2.96 24.02 8.73
CA ILE A 220 -2.19 25.22 9.09
C ILE A 220 -0.71 25.06 8.72
N VAL A 221 -0.11 23.89 9.00
CA VAL A 221 1.26 23.57 8.62
C VAL A 221 1.45 23.68 7.10
N LEU A 222 0.52 23.14 6.30
CA LEU A 222 0.54 23.28 4.84
C LEU A 222 0.51 24.75 4.40
N CYS A 223 -0.38 25.56 4.99
CA CYS A 223 -0.46 26.99 4.68
C CYS A 223 0.85 27.72 5.01
N LEU A 224 1.46 27.44 6.17
CA LEU A 224 2.74 28.03 6.58
C LEU A 224 3.88 27.61 5.65
N ILE A 225 3.94 26.33 5.25
CA ILE A 225 4.98 25.87 4.32
C ILE A 225 4.79 26.45 2.92
N VAL A 226 3.56 26.51 2.40
CA VAL A 226 3.29 27.15 1.11
C VAL A 226 3.71 28.63 1.14
N THR A 227 3.38 29.34 2.23
CA THR A 227 3.80 30.74 2.42
C THR A 227 5.31 30.87 2.47
N TYR A 228 6.00 29.98 3.19
CA TYR A 228 7.46 29.91 3.23
C TYR A 228 8.07 29.66 1.85
N LEU A 229 7.52 28.73 1.07
CA LEU A 229 7.99 28.40 -0.28
C LEU A 229 7.82 29.58 -1.23
N LEU A 230 6.64 30.21 -1.25
CA LEU A 230 6.36 31.39 -2.07
C LEU A 230 7.29 32.56 -1.73
N LEU A 231 7.50 32.81 -0.43
CA LEU A 231 8.42 33.84 0.04
C LEU A 231 9.87 33.55 -0.38
N SER A 232 10.28 32.29 -0.29
CA SER A 232 11.63 31.86 -0.67
C SER A 232 11.86 31.99 -2.17
N ILE A 233 10.88 31.62 -3.00
CA ILE A 233 10.92 31.81 -4.46
C ILE A 233 10.97 33.30 -4.82
N TYR A 234 10.12 34.13 -4.22
CA TYR A 234 10.04 35.56 -4.50
C TYR A 234 11.37 36.28 -4.23
N ARG A 235 12.04 35.90 -3.14
CA ARG A 235 13.30 36.52 -2.68
C ARG A 235 14.57 35.79 -3.11
N ALA A 236 14.46 34.69 -3.83
CA ALA A 236 15.63 33.94 -4.28
C ALA A 236 16.43 34.73 -5.32
N GLN A 237 17.76 34.76 -5.15
CA GLN A 237 18.67 35.26 -6.18
C GLN A 237 18.63 34.35 -7.42
N ASP A 238 18.66 33.02 -7.20
CA ASP A 238 18.43 32.03 -8.25
C ASP A 238 16.97 31.55 -8.23
N ARG A 239 16.09 32.32 -8.87
CA ARG A 239 14.65 31.99 -8.97
C ARG A 239 14.40 30.64 -9.63
N ALA A 240 15.15 30.29 -10.68
CA ALA A 240 14.96 29.04 -11.40
C ALA A 240 15.24 27.83 -10.49
N ARG A 241 16.29 27.90 -9.67
CA ARG A 241 16.60 26.84 -8.70
C ARG A 241 15.60 26.83 -7.56
N ALA A 242 15.20 27.99 -7.04
CA ALA A 242 14.21 28.08 -5.97
C ALA A 242 12.85 27.52 -6.38
N VAL A 243 12.40 27.78 -7.63
CA VAL A 243 11.19 27.17 -8.19
C VAL A 243 11.35 25.65 -8.29
N ALA A 244 12.46 25.16 -8.82
CA ALA A 244 12.73 23.73 -8.92
C ALA A 244 12.72 23.04 -7.55
N SER A 245 13.44 23.56 -6.57
CA SER A 245 13.46 23.03 -5.20
C SER A 245 12.10 23.15 -4.51
N GLY A 246 11.37 24.25 -4.75
CA GLY A 246 10.02 24.47 -4.22
C GLY A 246 9.00 23.48 -4.78
N LEU A 247 9.06 23.18 -6.08
CA LEU A 247 8.24 22.15 -6.71
C LEU A 247 8.57 20.76 -6.15
N GLY A 248 9.84 20.41 -6.05
CA GLY A 248 10.30 19.13 -5.48
C GLY A 248 9.82 18.94 -4.03
N LEU A 249 10.01 19.96 -3.18
CA LEU A 249 9.54 19.93 -1.80
C LEU A 249 8.00 19.89 -1.73
N GLY A 250 7.31 20.65 -2.57
CA GLY A 250 5.85 20.63 -2.68
C GLY A 250 5.32 19.25 -3.02
N ALA A 251 5.94 18.56 -3.98
CA ALA A 251 5.60 17.18 -4.33
C ALA A 251 5.85 16.19 -3.19
N ALA A 252 7.00 16.32 -2.50
CA ALA A 252 7.31 15.50 -1.33
C ALA A 252 6.25 15.68 -0.22
N ILE A 253 5.87 16.92 0.08
CA ILE A 253 4.84 17.22 1.10
C ILE A 253 3.47 16.73 0.65
N TYR A 254 3.10 16.92 -0.63
CA TYR A 254 1.81 16.46 -1.15
C TYR A 254 1.68 14.93 -1.11
N LEU A 255 2.72 14.18 -1.52
CA LEU A 255 2.69 12.72 -1.44
C LEU A 255 2.59 12.23 0.01
N ASN A 256 3.30 12.87 0.95
CA ASN A 256 3.22 12.49 2.35
C ASN A 256 1.91 12.94 3.02
N TRP A 257 1.29 14.03 2.56
CA TRP A 257 -0.08 14.39 2.91
C TRP A 257 -1.05 13.29 2.48
N LYS A 258 -0.96 12.83 1.23
CA LYS A 258 -1.80 11.72 0.74
C LYS A 258 -1.52 10.43 1.51
N HIS A 259 -0.26 10.08 1.75
CA HIS A 259 0.13 8.92 2.54
C HIS A 259 -0.45 8.94 3.96
N GLY A 260 -0.30 10.07 4.66
CA GLY A 260 -0.72 10.19 6.06
C GLY A 260 -2.21 10.44 6.27
N PHE A 261 -2.88 11.16 5.35
CA PHE A 261 -4.27 11.59 5.54
C PHE A 261 -5.31 10.83 4.71
N VAL A 262 -4.90 10.01 3.72
CA VAL A 262 -5.81 8.98 3.18
C VAL A 262 -6.08 7.96 4.29
N ARG A 263 -5.05 7.24 4.73
CA ARG A 263 -5.14 6.29 5.84
C ARG A 263 -4.81 6.99 7.15
N ALA A 264 -5.78 7.72 7.70
CA ALA A 264 -5.59 8.64 8.82
C ALA A 264 -5.52 7.95 10.20
N ASP A 265 -4.56 7.03 10.35
CA ASP A 265 -4.19 6.35 11.60
C ASP A 265 -2.73 6.73 11.96
N GLY A 266 -1.91 5.79 12.43
CA GLY A 266 -0.48 6.01 12.66
C GLY A 266 0.27 6.53 11.43
N HIS A 267 -0.23 6.36 10.19
CA HIS A 267 0.42 6.88 8.98
C HIS A 267 0.49 8.43 8.96
N MET A 268 -0.37 9.13 9.71
CA MET A 268 -0.36 10.60 9.81
C MET A 268 0.99 11.17 10.24
N ILE A 269 1.77 10.43 11.06
CA ILE A 269 3.09 10.88 11.52
C ILE A 269 4.05 11.11 10.33
N GLY A 270 3.89 10.36 9.23
CA GLY A 270 4.73 10.49 8.05
C GLY A 270 4.61 11.86 7.38
N PHE A 271 3.40 12.44 7.34
CA PHE A 271 3.20 13.81 6.88
C PHE A 271 3.97 14.81 7.76
N PHE A 272 3.78 14.74 9.08
CA PHE A 272 4.39 15.70 10.00
C PHE A 272 5.91 15.59 10.03
N TYR A 273 6.48 14.40 9.90
CA TYR A 273 7.93 14.22 9.77
C TYR A 273 8.48 14.86 8.51
N CYS A 274 7.82 14.66 7.36
CA CYS A 274 8.25 15.28 6.11
C CYS A 274 8.04 16.81 6.12
N ALA A 275 6.99 17.30 6.79
CA ALA A 275 6.72 18.72 6.96
C ALA A 275 7.71 19.41 7.92
N LEU A 276 8.30 18.69 8.86
CA LEU A 276 9.37 19.19 9.74
C LEU A 276 10.69 19.42 9.01
N LEU A 277 10.96 18.71 7.91
CA LEU A 277 12.21 18.83 7.16
C LEU A 277 12.58 20.28 6.78
N PRO A 278 11.70 21.07 6.11
CA PRO A 278 12.03 22.46 5.79
C PRO A 278 12.28 23.34 7.03
N VAL A 279 11.67 23.02 8.17
CA VAL A 279 11.91 23.73 9.42
C VAL A 279 13.34 23.46 9.91
N VAL A 280 13.71 22.19 10.04
CA VAL A 280 14.98 21.81 10.67
C VAL A 280 16.17 21.99 9.73
N ALA A 281 15.94 21.97 8.42
CA ALA A 281 16.97 22.17 7.40
C ALA A 281 17.15 23.63 6.97
N LEU A 282 16.49 24.60 7.61
CA LEU A 282 16.66 26.03 7.34
C LEU A 282 18.03 26.54 7.87
N PRO A 283 18.81 27.31 7.09
CA PRO A 283 18.55 27.83 5.74
C PRO A 283 19.05 26.95 4.59
N ALA A 284 19.72 25.83 4.88
CA ALA A 284 20.44 25.04 3.89
C ALA A 284 19.55 24.48 2.77
N LEU A 285 18.32 24.06 3.07
CA LEU A 285 17.46 23.32 2.14
C LEU A 285 17.20 24.06 0.82
N LEU A 286 16.84 25.34 0.90
CA LEU A 286 16.58 26.21 -0.26
C LEU A 286 17.72 27.19 -0.55
N ASN A 287 18.86 27.05 0.14
CA ASN A 287 19.98 27.98 0.09
C ASN A 287 19.53 29.43 0.37
N ASP A 288 18.79 29.60 1.46
CA ASP A 288 18.16 30.87 1.81
C ASP A 288 19.19 31.92 2.24
N ALA A 289 19.11 33.11 1.67
CA ALA A 289 19.97 34.23 2.05
C ALA A 289 19.74 34.65 3.53
N PRO A 290 20.77 35.16 4.23
CA PRO A 290 20.64 35.62 5.62
C PRO A 290 19.60 36.75 5.78
N THR A 291 19.47 37.58 4.75
CA THR A 291 18.47 38.64 4.66
C THR A 291 17.06 38.03 4.71
N HIS A 292 16.29 38.36 5.74
CA HIS A 292 14.94 37.86 6.03
C HIS A 292 14.84 36.43 6.61
N LEU A 293 15.95 35.86 7.08
CA LEU A 293 15.92 34.56 7.74
C LEU A 293 15.01 34.54 8.98
N GLN A 294 14.93 35.65 9.71
CA GLN A 294 14.05 35.79 10.86
C GLN A 294 12.57 35.63 10.48
N LEU A 295 12.10 36.29 9.41
CA LEU A 295 10.70 36.15 8.96
C LEU A 295 10.36 34.70 8.61
N LYS A 296 11.28 33.99 7.94
CA LYS A 296 11.12 32.57 7.62
C LYS A 296 11.08 31.71 8.89
N ARG A 297 11.91 32.01 9.89
CA ARG A 297 11.85 31.36 11.21
C ARG A 297 10.52 31.61 11.92
N TRP A 298 10.01 32.84 11.92
CA TRP A 298 8.71 33.18 12.52
C TRP A 298 7.54 32.42 11.88
N LEU A 299 7.63 32.10 10.58
CA LEU A 299 6.64 31.25 9.90
C LEU A 299 6.81 29.76 10.26
N LEU A 300 8.04 29.27 10.31
CA LEU A 300 8.33 27.84 10.46
C LEU A 300 8.32 27.33 11.91
N ILE A 301 8.57 28.19 12.91
CA ILE A 301 8.51 27.80 14.33
C ILE A 301 7.10 27.33 14.73
N PRO A 302 6.01 28.09 14.44
CA PRO A 302 4.65 27.60 14.68
C PRO A 302 4.36 26.31 13.91
N ALA A 303 4.85 26.17 12.67
CA ALA A 303 4.68 24.94 11.90
C ALA A 303 5.35 23.75 12.60
N ALA A 304 6.54 23.93 13.18
CA ALA A 304 7.25 22.89 13.91
C ALA A 304 6.49 22.46 15.17
N VAL A 305 6.01 23.42 15.96
CA VAL A 305 5.20 23.15 17.15
C VAL A 305 3.94 22.38 16.78
N LEU A 306 3.22 22.82 15.73
CA LEU A 306 2.02 22.14 15.26
C LEU A 306 2.32 20.75 14.68
N CYS A 307 3.48 20.54 14.06
CA CYS A 307 3.89 19.20 13.64
C CYS A 307 4.09 18.28 14.83
N LEU A 308 4.81 18.72 15.87
CA LEU A 308 5.02 17.90 17.07
C LEU A 308 3.70 17.60 17.79
N LEU A 309 2.82 18.61 17.94
CA LEU A 309 1.49 18.40 18.50
C LEU A 309 0.64 17.47 17.62
N GLY A 310 0.73 17.59 16.30
CA GLY A 310 0.04 16.73 15.35
C GLY A 310 0.51 15.28 15.42
N VAL A 311 1.82 15.04 15.59
CA VAL A 311 2.37 13.70 15.84
C VAL A 311 1.86 13.17 17.17
N ARG A 312 1.84 13.99 18.23
CA ARG A 312 1.33 13.59 19.54
C ARG A 312 -0.16 13.21 19.47
N ASP A 313 -0.98 13.97 18.75
CA ASP A 313 -2.40 13.66 18.58
C ASP A 313 -2.62 12.39 17.73
N ALA A 314 -1.76 12.13 16.76
CA ALA A 314 -1.85 10.96 15.89
C ALA A 314 -1.37 9.68 16.60
N LEU A 315 -0.27 9.76 17.34
CA LEU A 315 0.35 8.63 18.03
C LEU A 315 1.17 9.12 19.25
N PRO A 316 0.52 9.32 20.41
CA PRO A 316 1.13 9.99 21.57
C PRO A 316 2.50 9.43 22.02
N PRO A 317 2.72 8.10 22.09
CA PRO A 317 4.00 7.54 22.55
C PRO A 317 5.21 8.03 21.74
N VAL A 318 5.03 8.37 20.47
CA VAL A 318 6.11 8.85 19.59
C VAL A 318 6.72 10.15 20.10
N ILE A 319 5.92 11.02 20.73
CA ILE A 319 6.40 12.28 21.33
C ILE A 319 6.67 12.07 22.82
N ASP A 320 5.71 11.49 23.54
CA ASP A 320 5.74 11.41 25.01
C ASP A 320 6.90 10.50 25.50
N GLN A 321 7.31 9.52 24.70
CA GLN A 321 8.40 8.58 25.02
C GLN A 321 9.56 8.67 24.01
N ALA A 322 9.71 9.81 23.31
CA ALA A 322 10.70 9.95 22.24
C ALA A 322 12.14 9.59 22.68
N LEU A 323 12.55 10.04 23.87
CA LEU A 323 13.87 9.74 24.43
C LEU A 323 14.04 8.26 24.81
N GLU A 324 13.00 7.65 25.37
CA GLU A 324 13.00 6.22 25.71
C GLU A 324 13.06 5.37 24.44
N MET A 325 12.26 5.68 23.41
CA MET A 325 12.32 5.01 22.12
C MET A 325 13.69 5.15 21.45
N PHE A 326 14.29 6.34 21.52
CA PHE A 326 15.64 6.59 21.01
C PHE A 326 16.69 5.77 21.75
N GLN A 327 16.67 5.79 23.09
CA GLN A 327 17.56 5.02 23.94
C GLN A 327 17.40 3.51 23.67
N ALA A 328 16.16 3.02 23.65
CA ALA A 328 15.84 1.61 23.37
C ALA A 328 16.39 1.17 22.02
N LYS A 329 16.31 2.00 20.98
CA LYS A 329 16.90 1.71 19.67
C LYS A 329 18.41 1.60 19.71
N ILE A 330 19.10 2.50 20.40
CA ILE A 330 20.56 2.43 20.55
C ILE A 330 20.95 1.10 21.21
N TRP A 331 20.34 0.77 22.36
CA TRP A 331 20.66 -0.47 23.07
C TRP A 331 20.24 -1.72 22.30
N THR A 332 19.13 -1.67 21.56
CA THR A 332 18.72 -2.76 20.68
C THR A 332 19.74 -2.97 19.56
N ASN A 333 20.23 -1.91 18.93
CA ASN A 333 21.25 -2.02 17.88
C ASN A 333 22.59 -2.53 18.44
N ILE A 334 23.04 -2.00 19.59
CA ILE A 334 24.28 -2.46 20.25
C ILE A 334 24.17 -3.94 20.63
N SER A 335 23.06 -4.37 21.21
CA SER A 335 22.83 -5.77 21.58
C SER A 335 22.73 -6.70 20.37
N GLN A 336 22.11 -6.25 19.27
CA GLN A 336 22.08 -7.03 18.02
C GLN A 336 23.46 -7.15 17.37
N VAL A 337 24.27 -6.09 17.40
CA VAL A 337 25.64 -6.12 16.87
C VAL A 337 26.54 -7.01 17.74
N SER A 338 26.41 -6.97 19.06
CA SER A 338 27.19 -7.86 19.94
C SER A 338 26.80 -9.33 19.79
N GLN A 339 25.56 -9.61 19.36
CA GLN A 339 25.03 -10.94 19.06
C GLN A 339 25.07 -11.28 17.57
N LEU A 340 25.79 -10.50 16.73
CA LEU A 340 25.77 -10.70 15.27
C LEU A 340 26.09 -12.15 14.84
N PRO A 341 27.07 -12.87 15.45
CA PRO A 341 27.35 -14.26 15.10
C PRO A 341 26.18 -15.23 15.36
N SER A 342 25.31 -14.94 16.34
CA SER A 342 24.16 -15.76 16.71
C SER A 342 22.82 -15.18 16.25
N LEU A 343 22.81 -14.01 15.61
CA LEU A 343 21.60 -13.30 15.23
C LEU A 343 20.73 -14.12 14.27
N GLN A 344 21.35 -14.79 13.28
CA GLN A 344 20.62 -15.66 12.37
C GLN A 344 19.93 -16.81 13.14
N ASN A 345 20.64 -17.46 14.07
CA ASN A 345 20.09 -18.53 14.90
C ASN A 345 18.91 -18.05 15.76
N LEU A 346 18.96 -16.83 16.29
CA LEU A 346 17.84 -16.23 17.03
C LEU A 346 16.60 -16.06 16.14
N TYR A 347 16.79 -15.57 14.91
CA TYR A 347 15.71 -15.42 13.95
C TYR A 347 15.15 -16.75 13.47
N GLU A 348 16.01 -17.76 13.29
CA GLU A 348 15.60 -19.14 12.97
C GLU A 348 14.83 -19.78 14.13
N HIS A 349 15.26 -19.59 15.38
CA HIS A 349 14.53 -20.06 16.56
C HIS A 349 13.12 -19.46 16.61
N ARG A 350 13.01 -18.13 16.48
CA ARG A 350 11.70 -17.43 16.45
C ARG A 350 10.83 -17.91 15.28
N LEU A 351 11.42 -18.14 14.11
CA LEU A 351 10.72 -18.70 12.97
C LEU A 351 10.18 -20.10 13.29
N SER A 352 10.98 -20.96 13.93
CA SER A 352 10.56 -22.30 14.34
C SER A 352 9.38 -22.28 15.32
N GLU A 353 9.28 -21.28 16.19
CA GLU A 353 8.14 -21.09 17.09
C GLU A 353 6.87 -20.75 16.31
N GLN A 354 6.96 -19.82 15.35
CA GLN A 354 5.83 -19.48 14.49
C GLN A 354 5.41 -20.68 13.62
N GLN A 355 6.37 -21.42 13.07
CA GLN A 355 6.11 -22.65 12.30
C GLN A 355 5.38 -23.72 13.12
N ARG A 356 5.75 -23.90 14.40
CA ARG A 356 5.04 -24.82 15.30
C ARG A 356 3.60 -24.39 15.57
N GLY A 357 3.35 -23.09 15.73
CA GLY A 357 1.99 -22.56 15.91
C GLY A 357 1.11 -22.73 14.67
N ALA A 358 1.69 -22.48 13.49
CA ALA A 358 1.08 -22.53 12.18
C ALA A 358 0.99 -23.93 11.54
N ASP A 359 1.52 -24.98 12.19
CA ASP A 359 1.66 -26.31 11.59
C ASP A 359 0.29 -26.88 11.16
N MET A 360 0.21 -27.29 9.88
CA MET A 360 -0.95 -27.89 9.23
C MET A 360 -0.60 -29.27 8.66
N PRO A 361 -0.39 -30.30 9.50
CA PRO A 361 0.08 -31.61 9.07
C PRO A 361 -0.93 -32.37 8.20
N ARG A 362 -2.24 -32.22 8.43
CA ARG A 362 -3.25 -32.90 7.60
C ARG A 362 -3.26 -32.32 6.19
N THR A 363 -3.26 -31.00 6.10
CA THR A 363 -3.14 -30.27 4.84
C THR A 363 -1.88 -30.70 4.10
N ARG A 364 -0.72 -30.72 4.77
CA ARG A 364 0.57 -31.15 4.18
C ARG A 364 0.53 -32.55 3.59
N THR A 365 -0.11 -33.48 4.29
CA THR A 365 -0.25 -34.87 3.84
C THR A 365 -1.12 -34.96 2.58
N ILE A 366 -2.20 -34.16 2.51
CA ILE A 366 -3.14 -34.17 1.38
C ILE A 366 -2.55 -33.48 0.15
N VAL A 367 -1.92 -32.32 0.32
CA VAL A 367 -1.41 -31.52 -0.81
C VAL A 367 -0.11 -32.07 -1.38
N GLY A 368 0.72 -32.71 -0.55
CA GLY A 368 2.04 -33.20 -0.94
C GLY A 368 2.90 -32.09 -1.56
N SER A 369 3.37 -32.31 -2.80
CA SER A 369 4.16 -31.35 -3.58
C SER A 369 3.34 -30.50 -4.56
N GLN A 370 2.01 -30.70 -4.61
CA GLN A 370 1.15 -30.00 -5.56
C GLN A 370 1.04 -28.50 -5.22
N SER A 371 0.77 -27.67 -6.22
CA SER A 371 0.68 -26.22 -6.04
C SER A 371 -0.48 -25.82 -5.13
N VAL A 372 -0.22 -24.90 -4.21
CA VAL A 372 -1.19 -24.36 -3.25
C VAL A 372 -1.23 -22.83 -3.40
N GLY A 373 -2.42 -22.28 -3.64
CA GLY A 373 -2.69 -20.85 -3.53
C GLY A 373 -3.36 -20.52 -2.19
N ILE A 374 -3.52 -19.23 -1.91
CA ILE A 374 -4.26 -18.76 -0.74
C ILE A 374 -5.17 -17.60 -1.11
N ILE A 375 -6.38 -17.61 -0.56
CA ILE A 375 -7.35 -16.51 -0.63
C ILE A 375 -7.47 -15.90 0.76
N GLY A 376 -7.39 -14.57 0.83
CA GLY A 376 -7.29 -13.79 2.06
C GLY A 376 -5.94 -13.07 2.15
N TYR A 377 -5.49 -12.81 3.39
CA TYR A 377 -4.27 -12.04 3.65
C TYR A 377 -3.16 -12.73 4.47
N ASP A 378 -3.25 -14.03 4.68
CA ASP A 378 -2.37 -14.81 5.56
C ASP A 378 -1.31 -15.64 4.79
N GLN A 379 -0.63 -15.05 3.80
CA GLN A 379 0.36 -15.75 2.97
C GLN A 379 1.52 -16.36 3.78
N ALA A 380 1.81 -15.81 4.96
CA ALA A 380 2.82 -16.39 5.86
C ALA A 380 2.53 -17.86 6.20
N GLU A 381 1.26 -18.27 6.24
CA GLU A 381 0.87 -19.64 6.60
C GLU A 381 1.35 -20.68 5.57
N LEU A 382 1.36 -20.31 4.28
CA LEU A 382 1.93 -21.16 3.24
C LEU A 382 3.44 -21.30 3.39
N LEU A 383 4.11 -20.20 3.75
CA LEU A 383 5.57 -20.15 3.93
C LEU A 383 6.01 -20.91 5.19
N PHE A 384 5.30 -20.76 6.30
CA PHE A 384 5.58 -21.50 7.54
C PHE A 384 5.46 -23.00 7.34
N ASN A 385 4.47 -23.44 6.56
CA ASN A 385 4.26 -24.85 6.25
C ASN A 385 5.10 -25.39 5.08
N LYS A 386 5.87 -24.53 4.42
CA LYS A 386 6.68 -24.85 3.22
C LYS A 386 5.86 -25.46 2.09
N PHE A 387 4.62 -25.01 1.91
CA PHE A 387 3.80 -25.44 0.78
C PHE A 387 4.36 -24.90 -0.54
N ASN A 388 4.06 -25.60 -1.65
CA ASN A 388 4.42 -25.16 -3.00
C ASN A 388 3.55 -23.96 -3.42
N TYR A 389 3.90 -22.78 -2.90
CA TYR A 389 3.08 -21.59 -3.02
C TYR A 389 3.09 -21.03 -4.45
N THR A 390 1.90 -21.01 -5.05
CA THR A 390 1.59 -20.36 -6.34
C THR A 390 0.66 -19.17 -6.08
N PRO A 391 1.16 -17.93 -6.12
CA PRO A 391 0.38 -16.73 -5.80
C PRO A 391 -0.53 -16.30 -6.95
N SER A 392 -1.66 -15.69 -6.61
CA SER A 392 -2.42 -14.85 -7.53
C SER A 392 -1.64 -13.56 -7.82
N PRO A 393 -1.81 -12.91 -8.98
CA PRO A 393 -1.13 -11.66 -9.30
C PRO A 393 -1.28 -10.60 -8.21
N VAL A 394 -2.52 -10.34 -7.77
CA VAL A 394 -2.81 -9.53 -6.59
C VAL A 394 -2.99 -10.50 -5.42
N PHE A 395 -1.87 -10.89 -4.82
CA PHE A 395 -1.81 -11.97 -3.84
C PHE A 395 -2.49 -11.66 -2.49
N GLN A 396 -2.73 -10.38 -2.21
CA GLN A 396 -3.47 -9.89 -1.05
C GLN A 396 -4.91 -9.58 -1.45
N SER A 397 -5.89 -10.42 -1.07
CA SER A 397 -7.27 -10.30 -1.57
C SER A 397 -7.92 -8.95 -1.26
N TYR A 398 -7.57 -8.38 -0.11
CA TYR A 398 -8.03 -7.06 0.33
C TYR A 398 -7.54 -5.92 -0.60
N SER A 399 -6.51 -6.16 -1.41
CA SER A 399 -5.88 -5.21 -2.34
C SER A 399 -6.41 -5.33 -3.79
N ALA A 400 -7.23 -6.32 -4.11
CA ALA A 400 -7.83 -6.50 -5.44
C ALA A 400 -9.05 -5.60 -5.67
N TYR A 401 -8.93 -4.32 -5.29
CA TYR A 401 -10.07 -3.44 -5.08
C TYR A 401 -10.48 -2.60 -6.29
N THR A 402 -9.81 -2.70 -7.44
CA THR A 402 -10.25 -2.07 -8.70
C THR A 402 -10.74 -3.12 -9.69
N PRO A 403 -11.60 -2.77 -10.67
CA PRO A 403 -12.02 -3.72 -11.71
C PRO A 403 -10.85 -4.35 -12.47
N ARG A 404 -9.78 -3.59 -12.70
CA ARG A 404 -8.55 -4.10 -13.35
C ARG A 404 -7.86 -5.14 -12.47
N LEU A 405 -7.67 -4.84 -11.19
CA LEU A 405 -6.98 -5.74 -10.25
C LEU A 405 -7.77 -7.02 -9.99
N ALA A 406 -9.09 -6.91 -9.79
CA ALA A 406 -9.98 -8.06 -9.66
C ALA A 406 -9.95 -8.96 -10.91
N ARG A 407 -9.88 -8.35 -12.11
CA ARG A 407 -9.78 -9.09 -13.37
C ARG A 407 -8.47 -9.87 -13.50
N LEU A 408 -7.33 -9.33 -13.06
CA LEU A 408 -6.06 -10.07 -13.08
C LEU A 408 -6.15 -11.37 -12.28
N ASN A 409 -6.72 -11.32 -11.08
CA ASN A 409 -6.93 -12.51 -10.27
C ASN A 409 -7.98 -13.45 -10.89
N THR A 410 -9.05 -12.91 -11.46
CA THR A 410 -10.08 -13.69 -12.17
C THR A 410 -9.46 -14.48 -13.33
N ASP A 411 -8.74 -13.80 -14.22
CA ASP A 411 -8.11 -14.40 -15.39
C ASP A 411 -7.08 -15.48 -14.98
N PHE A 412 -6.31 -15.23 -13.91
CA PHE A 412 -5.40 -16.21 -13.32
C PHE A 412 -6.13 -17.48 -12.86
N TYR A 413 -7.22 -17.34 -12.09
CA TYR A 413 -8.03 -18.46 -11.60
C TYR A 413 -8.91 -19.13 -12.67
N LEU A 414 -9.00 -18.57 -13.87
CA LEU A 414 -9.60 -19.21 -15.04
C LEU A 414 -8.56 -19.97 -15.89
N SER A 415 -7.30 -19.54 -15.85
CA SER A 415 -6.21 -20.17 -16.61
C SER A 415 -5.82 -21.57 -16.10
N ASP A 416 -4.94 -22.25 -16.83
CA ASP A 416 -4.35 -23.52 -16.42
C ASP A 416 -3.29 -23.36 -15.31
N GLN A 417 -2.76 -22.14 -15.12
CA GLN A 417 -1.80 -21.82 -14.06
C GLN A 417 -2.43 -21.79 -12.66
N ALA A 418 -3.76 -21.77 -12.57
CA ALA A 418 -4.47 -21.82 -11.30
C ALA A 418 -4.05 -23.04 -10.47
N PRO A 419 -3.77 -22.88 -9.15
CA PRO A 419 -3.15 -23.90 -8.32
C PRO A 419 -4.03 -25.15 -8.15
N HIS A 420 -3.41 -26.29 -7.83
CA HIS A 420 -4.16 -27.53 -7.60
C HIS A 420 -5.01 -27.46 -6.33
N PHE A 421 -4.51 -26.77 -5.31
CA PHE A 421 -5.20 -26.53 -4.06
C PHE A 421 -5.27 -25.05 -3.72
N VAL A 422 -6.30 -24.67 -2.97
CA VAL A 422 -6.45 -23.32 -2.41
C VAL A 422 -6.74 -23.43 -0.93
N LEU A 423 -5.93 -22.77 -0.11
CA LEU A 423 -6.30 -22.47 1.28
C LEU A 423 -7.14 -21.21 1.30
N LEU A 424 -8.33 -21.30 1.86
CA LEU A 424 -9.26 -20.19 1.93
C LEU A 424 -9.49 -19.83 3.39
N ARG A 425 -9.25 -18.56 3.71
CA ARG A 425 -9.74 -17.93 4.92
C ARG A 425 -10.42 -16.63 4.53
N LEU A 426 -11.71 -16.53 4.86
CA LEU A 426 -12.49 -15.35 4.52
C LEU A 426 -12.23 -14.26 5.56
N ASN A 427 -11.27 -13.39 5.29
CA ASN A 427 -10.89 -12.27 6.13
C ASN A 427 -10.86 -10.96 5.33
N SER A 428 -11.11 -9.84 6.02
CA SER A 428 -11.14 -8.51 5.41
C SER A 428 -10.66 -7.45 6.41
N ILE A 429 -10.59 -6.21 5.96
CA ILE A 429 -10.19 -5.04 6.73
C ILE A 429 -11.17 -3.88 6.51
N ASP A 430 -11.08 -2.88 7.39
CA ASP A 430 -11.78 -1.59 7.26
C ASP A 430 -13.32 -1.73 7.13
N GLU A 431 -13.91 -2.66 7.88
CA GLU A 431 -15.38 -2.90 8.00
C GLU A 431 -16.08 -3.28 6.68
N ARG A 432 -15.33 -3.83 5.73
CA ARG A 432 -15.90 -4.34 4.47
C ARG A 432 -16.59 -5.68 4.69
N LEU A 433 -17.57 -5.97 3.83
CA LEU A 433 -18.17 -7.30 3.78
C LEU A 433 -17.11 -8.27 3.23
N PRO A 434 -16.72 -9.35 3.93
CA PRO A 434 -15.57 -10.14 3.52
C PRO A 434 -15.63 -10.73 2.12
N VAL A 435 -16.82 -11.09 1.61
CA VAL A 435 -16.97 -11.58 0.23
C VAL A 435 -16.71 -10.53 -0.85
N MET A 436 -16.60 -9.24 -0.49
CA MET A 436 -16.22 -8.19 -1.44
C MET A 436 -14.74 -8.26 -1.84
N ASP A 437 -13.89 -8.78 -0.96
CA ASP A 437 -12.46 -8.96 -1.26
C ASP A 437 -12.30 -10.17 -2.18
N ASP A 438 -11.83 -9.94 -3.41
CA ASP A 438 -11.68 -10.97 -4.45
C ASP A 438 -12.99 -11.74 -4.78
N SER A 439 -14.14 -11.07 -4.78
CA SER A 439 -15.47 -11.71 -4.94
C SER A 439 -15.60 -12.62 -6.17
N ALA A 440 -15.05 -12.20 -7.31
CA ALA A 440 -15.08 -13.00 -8.54
C ALA A 440 -14.27 -14.29 -8.40
N VAL A 441 -13.14 -14.25 -7.68
CA VAL A 441 -12.34 -15.45 -7.39
C VAL A 441 -13.10 -16.37 -6.45
N LEU A 442 -13.71 -15.85 -5.39
CA LEU A 442 -14.56 -16.64 -4.48
C LEU A 442 -15.68 -17.35 -5.26
N TYR A 443 -16.30 -16.67 -6.23
CA TYR A 443 -17.29 -17.30 -7.11
C TYR A 443 -16.69 -18.41 -7.99
N ILE A 444 -15.49 -18.23 -8.53
CA ILE A 444 -14.80 -19.26 -9.31
C ILE A 444 -14.41 -20.45 -8.44
N ILE A 445 -13.88 -20.21 -7.23
CA ILE A 445 -13.48 -21.29 -6.31
C ILE A 445 -14.67 -22.19 -5.99
N SER A 446 -15.85 -21.62 -5.73
CA SER A 446 -17.03 -22.42 -5.44
C SER A 446 -17.39 -23.39 -6.57
N HIS A 447 -17.12 -23.06 -7.84
CA HIS A 447 -17.45 -23.89 -9.00
C HIS A 447 -16.31 -24.81 -9.46
N ARG A 448 -15.09 -24.26 -9.55
CA ARG A 448 -13.91 -24.94 -10.12
C ARG A 448 -13.19 -25.84 -9.10
N TYR A 449 -13.46 -25.65 -7.82
CA TYR A 449 -12.85 -26.43 -6.74
C TYR A 449 -13.93 -27.16 -5.92
N THR A 450 -13.51 -28.19 -5.20
CA THR A 450 -14.33 -28.91 -4.23
C THR A 450 -13.69 -28.82 -2.85
N TYR A 451 -14.50 -28.71 -1.81
CA TYR A 451 -14.05 -28.74 -0.43
C TYR A 451 -13.35 -30.08 -0.12
N VAL A 452 -12.32 -30.05 0.71
CA VAL A 452 -11.60 -31.25 1.16
C VAL A 452 -11.69 -31.42 2.67
N HIS A 453 -11.16 -30.45 3.43
CA HIS A 453 -11.22 -30.43 4.88
C HIS A 453 -10.93 -29.01 5.43
N SER A 454 -11.06 -28.83 6.74
CA SER A 454 -10.66 -27.62 7.44
C SER A 454 -9.54 -27.92 8.44
N GLU A 455 -8.61 -26.98 8.63
CA GLU A 455 -7.52 -27.08 9.60
C GLU A 455 -7.05 -25.66 9.99
N LYS A 456 -6.80 -25.41 11.27
CA LYS A 456 -6.28 -24.11 11.78
C LYS A 456 -7.07 -22.87 11.32
N GLY A 457 -8.38 -23.01 11.10
CA GLY A 457 -9.24 -21.91 10.65
C GLY A 457 -9.18 -21.62 9.14
N PHE A 458 -8.54 -22.50 8.36
CA PHE A 458 -8.55 -22.50 6.90
C PHE A 458 -9.44 -23.64 6.37
N GLN A 459 -10.07 -23.40 5.21
CA GLN A 459 -10.66 -24.46 4.39
C GLN A 459 -9.70 -24.80 3.24
N LEU A 460 -9.43 -26.09 3.04
CA LEU A 460 -8.69 -26.59 1.89
C LEU A 460 -9.66 -26.97 0.77
N TRP A 461 -9.39 -26.44 -0.43
CA TRP A 461 -10.16 -26.67 -1.64
C TRP A 461 -9.29 -27.30 -2.72
N LYS A 462 -9.78 -28.32 -3.43
CA LYS A 462 -9.06 -29.02 -4.50
C LYS A 462 -9.68 -28.74 -5.86
N LYS A 463 -8.86 -28.40 -6.85
CA LYS A 463 -9.28 -28.15 -8.24
C LYS A 463 -9.93 -29.41 -8.82
N LYS A 464 -11.11 -29.27 -9.43
CA LYS A 464 -11.81 -30.36 -10.10
C LYS A 464 -11.05 -30.79 -11.36
N ILE A 465 -11.16 -32.08 -11.70
CA ILE A 465 -10.56 -32.63 -12.92
C ILE A 465 -11.42 -32.24 -14.12
N GLY A 466 -10.77 -31.85 -15.22
CA GLY A 466 -11.42 -31.51 -16.49
C GLY A 466 -11.48 -30.00 -16.77
N PRO A 467 -11.92 -29.62 -17.99
CA PRO A 467 -12.01 -28.22 -18.39
C PRO A 467 -13.09 -27.49 -17.57
N PHE A 468 -12.83 -26.24 -17.20
CA PHE A 468 -13.80 -25.39 -16.53
C PHE A 468 -14.37 -24.37 -17.52
N ASN A 469 -15.65 -24.51 -17.86
CA ASN A 469 -16.34 -23.55 -18.72
C ASN A 469 -16.97 -22.42 -17.88
N TYR A 470 -16.26 -21.31 -17.73
CA TYR A 470 -16.77 -20.15 -17.00
C TYR A 470 -18.03 -19.54 -17.65
N THR A 471 -18.17 -19.59 -18.98
CA THR A 471 -19.34 -19.00 -19.66
C THR A 471 -20.66 -19.67 -19.27
N ALA A 472 -20.63 -20.95 -18.89
CA ALA A 472 -21.82 -21.68 -18.44
C ALA A 472 -22.32 -21.20 -17.08
N VAL A 473 -21.41 -20.70 -16.23
CA VAL A 473 -21.71 -20.25 -14.86
C VAL A 473 -21.59 -18.74 -14.69
N ALA A 474 -21.17 -18.00 -15.71
CA ALA A 474 -20.99 -16.56 -15.65
C ALA A 474 -22.29 -15.86 -15.18
N PRO A 475 -22.18 -14.78 -14.37
CA PRO A 475 -23.35 -14.04 -13.89
C PRO A 475 -24.24 -13.61 -15.06
N LYS A 476 -25.53 -13.95 -15.01
CA LYS A 476 -26.51 -13.63 -16.06
C LYS A 476 -27.28 -12.38 -15.66
N SER A 477 -27.26 -11.36 -16.50
CA SER A 477 -27.94 -10.08 -16.23
C SER A 477 -29.43 -10.30 -15.99
N LEU A 478 -29.95 -9.81 -14.86
CA LEU A 478 -31.37 -9.78 -14.56
C LEU A 478 -31.96 -8.42 -14.94
N GLN A 479 -31.38 -7.35 -14.40
CA GLN A 479 -31.85 -5.99 -14.63
C GLN A 479 -30.75 -4.96 -14.37
N SER A 480 -30.98 -3.77 -14.91
CA SER A 480 -30.22 -2.56 -14.61
C SER A 480 -31.17 -1.49 -14.10
N ASN A 481 -30.79 -0.80 -13.04
CA ASN A 481 -31.61 0.22 -12.41
C ASN A 481 -30.75 1.38 -11.89
N GLU A 482 -31.37 2.54 -11.72
CA GLU A 482 -30.77 3.69 -11.04
C GLU A 482 -31.27 3.72 -9.59
N LEU A 483 -30.33 3.75 -8.64
CA LEU A 483 -30.67 3.85 -7.22
C LEU A 483 -30.24 5.20 -6.67
N ALA A 484 -31.20 6.00 -6.22
CA ALA A 484 -30.93 7.22 -5.48
C ALA A 484 -30.20 6.90 -4.16
N LEU A 485 -29.21 7.75 -3.81
CA LEU A 485 -28.48 7.61 -2.56
C LEU A 485 -29.41 7.68 -1.35
N ASN A 486 -29.12 6.88 -0.33
CA ASN A 486 -29.89 6.77 0.92
C ASN A 486 -31.35 6.31 0.77
N GLN A 487 -31.79 5.90 -0.43
CA GLN A 487 -33.10 5.28 -0.63
C GLN A 487 -33.00 3.75 -0.59
N PRO A 488 -33.96 3.06 0.07
CA PRO A 488 -33.97 1.61 0.08
C PRO A 488 -34.45 1.06 -1.27
N TRP A 489 -33.76 0.03 -1.75
CA TRP A 489 -34.20 -0.79 -2.87
C TRP A 489 -34.61 -2.17 -2.38
N PHE A 490 -35.88 -2.49 -2.53
CA PHE A 490 -36.44 -3.79 -2.19
C PHE A 490 -36.15 -4.78 -3.31
N ILE A 491 -35.49 -5.89 -2.97
CA ILE A 491 -35.12 -6.97 -3.89
C ILE A 491 -35.71 -8.31 -3.46
N GLU A 492 -36.76 -8.26 -2.64
CA GLU A 492 -37.41 -9.44 -2.04
C GLU A 492 -37.95 -10.41 -3.10
N GLU A 493 -38.38 -9.90 -4.26
CA GLU A 493 -38.78 -10.73 -5.41
C GLU A 493 -37.65 -11.64 -5.93
N TYR A 494 -36.39 -11.27 -5.69
CA TYR A 494 -35.20 -12.05 -6.06
C TYR A 494 -34.55 -12.75 -4.85
N ALA A 495 -35.13 -12.68 -3.65
CA ALA A 495 -34.50 -13.21 -2.43
C ALA A 495 -34.19 -14.72 -2.50
N ASN A 496 -34.94 -15.47 -3.31
CA ASN A 496 -34.73 -16.90 -3.55
C ASN A 496 -33.61 -17.21 -4.55
N GLN A 497 -33.06 -16.21 -5.26
CA GLN A 497 -31.99 -16.38 -6.24
C GLN A 497 -30.63 -16.05 -5.64
N TYR A 498 -29.56 -16.62 -6.17
CA TYR A 498 -28.21 -16.19 -5.86
C TYR A 498 -27.91 -14.95 -6.70
N LEU A 499 -27.46 -13.86 -6.08
CA LEU A 499 -27.37 -12.56 -6.74
C LEU A 499 -25.95 -12.02 -6.71
N TRP A 500 -25.55 -11.43 -7.83
CA TRP A 500 -24.37 -10.61 -8.00
C TRP A 500 -24.81 -9.18 -8.28
N ILE A 501 -24.14 -8.22 -7.66
CA ILE A 501 -24.41 -6.79 -7.86
C ILE A 501 -23.15 -6.07 -8.34
N ASN A 502 -23.29 -5.22 -9.35
CA ASN A 502 -22.35 -4.16 -9.66
C ASN A 502 -23.01 -2.82 -9.30
N VAL A 503 -22.25 -1.94 -8.66
CA VAL A 503 -22.67 -0.60 -8.25
C VAL A 503 -21.65 0.40 -8.77
N ASP A 504 -22.02 1.16 -9.80
CA ASP A 504 -21.22 2.29 -10.30
C ASP A 504 -21.76 3.59 -9.71
N LEU A 505 -21.06 4.09 -8.68
CA LEU A 505 -21.29 5.39 -8.09
C LEU A 505 -20.13 6.32 -8.46
N SER A 506 -20.32 7.07 -9.54
CA SER A 506 -19.31 7.98 -10.05
C SER A 506 -19.15 9.24 -9.17
N PRO A 507 -17.92 9.70 -8.90
CA PRO A 507 -17.69 10.95 -8.18
C PRO A 507 -18.10 12.15 -9.03
N SER A 508 -18.70 13.15 -8.40
CA SER A 508 -18.96 14.46 -9.03
C SER A 508 -17.64 15.20 -9.31
N LEU A 509 -17.68 16.32 -10.04
CA LEU A 509 -16.50 17.16 -10.24
C LEU A 509 -15.90 17.62 -8.90
N LEU A 510 -16.77 17.99 -7.96
CA LEU A 510 -16.36 18.35 -6.60
C LEU A 510 -15.77 17.14 -5.85
N GLY A 511 -16.33 15.94 -6.05
CA GLY A 511 -15.79 14.69 -5.52
C GLY A 511 -14.39 14.38 -6.03
N ARG A 512 -14.14 14.55 -7.33
CA ARG A 512 -12.81 14.37 -7.93
C ARG A 512 -11.81 15.37 -7.37
N LEU A 513 -12.19 16.64 -7.22
CA LEU A 513 -11.34 17.67 -6.61
C LEU A 513 -11.01 17.33 -5.15
N ARG A 514 -12.01 16.89 -4.37
CA ARG A 514 -11.82 16.44 -2.99
C ARG A 514 -10.90 15.23 -2.91
N ALA A 515 -11.07 14.23 -3.77
CA ALA A 515 -10.22 13.04 -3.82
C ALA A 515 -8.77 13.41 -4.16
N PHE A 516 -8.57 14.32 -5.12
CA PHE A 516 -7.24 14.82 -5.46
C PHE A 516 -6.56 15.56 -4.30
N LEU A 517 -7.27 16.48 -3.65
CA LEU A 517 -6.72 17.29 -2.56
C LEU A 517 -6.61 16.55 -1.23
N TYR A 518 -7.44 15.53 -0.98
CA TYR A 518 -7.55 14.86 0.32
C TYR A 518 -7.86 13.36 0.16
N LYS A 519 -9.15 12.98 0.22
CA LYS A 519 -9.64 11.62 0.00
C LYS A 519 -11.14 11.63 -0.27
N PRO A 520 -11.69 10.62 -0.95
CA PRO A 520 -13.12 10.52 -1.17
C PRO A 520 -13.88 10.25 0.16
N PRO A 521 -15.16 10.65 0.25
CA PRO A 521 -16.02 10.25 1.35
C PRO A 521 -16.29 8.75 1.39
N HIS A 522 -16.74 8.26 2.56
CA HIS A 522 -17.13 6.87 2.71
C HIS A 522 -18.51 6.59 2.10
N VAL A 523 -18.61 5.42 1.48
CA VAL A 523 -19.85 4.86 0.96
C VAL A 523 -20.08 3.53 1.68
N TYR A 524 -21.29 3.33 2.18
CA TYR A 524 -21.67 2.12 2.90
C TYR A 524 -22.78 1.40 2.15
N LEU A 525 -22.74 0.08 2.18
CA LEU A 525 -23.85 -0.79 1.83
C LEU A 525 -24.58 -1.18 3.11
N GLN A 526 -25.81 -0.73 3.26
CA GLN A 526 -26.70 -1.22 4.31
C GLN A 526 -27.58 -2.33 3.72
N LEU A 527 -27.66 -3.45 4.43
CA LEU A 527 -28.45 -4.62 4.09
C LEU A 527 -29.49 -4.85 5.19
N GLU A 528 -30.71 -5.17 4.78
CA GLU A 528 -31.72 -5.82 5.64
C GLU A 528 -31.94 -7.24 5.11
N ASP A 529 -31.83 -8.24 5.97
CA ASP A 529 -32.15 -9.61 5.60
C ASP A 529 -33.66 -9.92 5.76
N THR A 530 -34.10 -11.08 5.28
CA THR A 530 -35.49 -11.53 5.37
C THR A 530 -35.97 -11.78 6.81
N ALA A 531 -35.06 -11.87 7.78
CA ALA A 531 -35.38 -11.96 9.21
C ALA A 531 -35.45 -10.58 9.88
N GLY A 532 -35.22 -9.49 9.13
CA GLY A 532 -35.25 -8.11 9.62
C GLY A 532 -33.93 -7.66 10.27
N ASN A 533 -32.86 -8.45 10.21
CA ASN A 533 -31.57 -8.02 10.76
C ASN A 533 -30.89 -7.03 9.81
N MET A 534 -30.43 -5.92 10.40
CA MET A 534 -29.69 -4.88 9.70
C MET A 534 -28.19 -5.15 9.79
N SER A 535 -27.48 -4.96 8.68
CA SER A 535 -26.02 -4.95 8.66
C SER A 535 -25.50 -3.84 7.78
N LYS A 536 -24.35 -3.28 8.13
CA LYS A 536 -23.74 -2.16 7.44
C LYS A 536 -22.28 -2.50 7.14
N TYR A 537 -21.90 -2.36 5.89
CA TYR A 537 -20.55 -2.68 5.42
C TYR A 537 -20.01 -1.52 4.61
N ARG A 538 -18.71 -1.26 4.74
CA ARG A 538 -18.04 -0.30 3.87
C ARG A 538 -17.96 -0.86 2.45
N MET A 539 -18.34 -0.04 1.46
CA MET A 539 -18.28 -0.39 0.05
C MET A 539 -17.58 0.74 -0.71
N ALA A 540 -16.27 0.63 -0.89
CA ALA A 540 -15.55 1.59 -1.73
C ALA A 540 -16.08 1.52 -3.18
N THR A 541 -16.16 2.66 -3.86
CA THR A 541 -16.78 2.74 -5.19
C THR A 541 -16.11 1.83 -6.23
N PRO A 542 -14.76 1.65 -6.27
CA PRO A 542 -14.16 0.75 -7.26
C PRO A 542 -14.47 -0.74 -6.99
N ILE A 543 -14.70 -1.12 -5.73
CA ILE A 543 -15.13 -2.47 -5.34
C ILE A 543 -16.57 -2.70 -5.78
N GLY A 544 -17.46 -1.73 -5.55
CA GLY A 544 -18.83 -1.77 -6.05
C GLY A 544 -18.87 -1.92 -7.57
N GLN A 545 -18.01 -1.19 -8.29
CA GLN A 545 -17.92 -1.26 -9.74
C GLN A 545 -17.44 -2.63 -10.24
N ALA A 546 -16.43 -3.23 -9.57
CA ALA A 546 -15.98 -4.59 -9.87
C ALA A 546 -17.08 -5.63 -9.63
N GLY A 547 -17.93 -5.38 -8.64
CA GLY A 547 -19.08 -6.19 -8.28
C GLY A 547 -18.75 -7.31 -7.30
N PHE A 548 -19.78 -7.80 -6.62
CA PHE A 548 -19.64 -8.82 -5.59
C PHE A 548 -20.92 -9.65 -5.41
N ILE A 549 -20.75 -10.79 -4.72
CA ILE A 549 -21.87 -11.66 -4.31
C ILE A 549 -22.73 -10.90 -3.28
N LEU A 550 -23.97 -10.59 -3.66
CA LEU A 550 -24.93 -9.88 -2.83
C LEU A 550 -25.83 -10.82 -2.02
N ASN A 551 -26.32 -11.89 -2.66
CA ASN A 551 -27.27 -12.82 -2.06
C ASN A 551 -26.86 -14.27 -2.32
N PRO A 552 -26.79 -15.15 -1.31
CA PRO A 552 -26.88 -14.86 0.13
C PRO A 552 -25.79 -13.91 0.64
N VAL A 553 -26.00 -13.38 1.85
CA VAL A 553 -24.99 -12.59 2.56
C VAL A 553 -23.87 -13.52 3.05
N VAL A 554 -22.70 -13.44 2.41
CA VAL A 554 -21.51 -14.21 2.78
C VAL A 554 -20.57 -13.35 3.62
N GLN A 555 -20.65 -13.51 4.95
CA GLN A 555 -19.89 -12.69 5.90
C GLN A 555 -18.76 -13.44 6.61
N ASP A 556 -18.75 -14.77 6.55
CA ASP A 556 -17.76 -15.63 7.19
C ASP A 556 -17.57 -16.92 6.40
N LEU A 557 -16.64 -17.75 6.89
CA LEU A 557 -16.23 -18.99 6.25
C LEU A 557 -17.34 -20.06 6.22
N MET A 558 -18.27 -20.02 7.19
CA MET A 558 -19.43 -20.92 7.23
C MET A 558 -20.48 -20.50 6.20
N ALA A 559 -20.79 -19.20 6.13
CA ALA A 559 -21.68 -18.67 5.11
C ALA A 559 -21.15 -18.92 3.69
N TYR A 560 -19.83 -18.87 3.50
CA TYR A 560 -19.20 -19.17 2.21
C TYR A 560 -19.32 -20.64 1.82
N ILE A 561 -19.10 -21.59 2.74
CA ILE A 561 -19.25 -23.02 2.42
C ILE A 561 -20.72 -23.39 2.16
N SER A 562 -21.66 -22.77 2.87
CA SER A 562 -23.10 -22.89 2.61
C SER A 562 -23.45 -22.38 1.21
N PHE A 563 -22.98 -21.19 0.84
CA PHE A 563 -23.12 -20.64 -0.52
C PHE A 563 -22.54 -21.59 -1.58
N ALA A 564 -21.34 -22.12 -1.36
CA ALA A 564 -20.68 -23.03 -2.29
C ALA A 564 -21.32 -24.42 -2.37
N ALA A 565 -22.19 -24.77 -1.42
CA ALA A 565 -22.97 -26.02 -1.39
C ALA A 565 -24.40 -25.84 -1.93
N GLY A 566 -24.76 -24.65 -2.43
CA GLY A 566 -26.10 -24.36 -2.92
C GLY A 566 -27.13 -24.23 -1.79
N LYS A 567 -26.65 -24.03 -0.56
CA LYS A 567 -27.47 -23.76 0.64
C LYS A 567 -27.53 -22.25 0.89
N THR A 568 -28.62 -21.80 1.50
CA THR A 568 -28.84 -20.39 1.80
C THR A 568 -29.16 -20.21 3.27
N GLU A 569 -28.37 -19.41 3.99
CA GLU A 569 -28.59 -19.14 5.41
C GLU A 569 -29.19 -17.75 5.64
N ARG A 570 -28.73 -16.75 4.89
CA ARG A 570 -29.10 -15.35 5.08
C ARG A 570 -29.41 -14.66 3.75
N ARG A 571 -30.68 -14.37 3.51
CA ARG A 571 -31.17 -13.77 2.26
C ARG A 571 -31.38 -12.26 2.42
N VAL A 572 -31.01 -11.49 1.40
CA VAL A 572 -31.20 -10.04 1.37
C VAL A 572 -32.63 -9.70 0.96
N ARG A 573 -33.28 -8.86 1.76
CA ARG A 573 -34.61 -8.31 1.48
C ARG A 573 -34.53 -6.95 0.80
N ARG A 574 -33.69 -6.06 1.33
CA ARG A 574 -33.45 -4.74 0.74
C ARG A 574 -32.02 -4.27 0.97
N ILE A 575 -31.58 -3.37 0.10
CA ILE A 575 -30.28 -2.71 0.18
C ILE A 575 -30.43 -1.19 0.17
N THR A 576 -29.45 -0.49 0.73
CA THR A 576 -29.34 0.97 0.62
C THR A 576 -27.88 1.34 0.43
N ILE A 577 -27.59 2.13 -0.60
CA ILE A 577 -26.29 2.78 -0.77
C ILE A 577 -26.30 4.04 0.08
N GLN A 578 -25.59 3.98 1.20
CA GLN A 578 -25.57 5.04 2.19
C GLN A 578 -24.35 5.94 2.04
N VAL A 579 -24.63 7.24 2.06
CA VAL A 579 -23.64 8.31 2.09
C VAL A 579 -24.13 9.36 3.08
N THR A 580 -23.24 9.88 3.92
CA THR A 580 -23.56 10.97 4.85
C THR A 580 -24.21 12.13 4.07
N PRO A 581 -25.30 12.76 4.56
CA PRO A 581 -26.00 13.82 3.83
C PRO A 581 -25.08 14.94 3.32
N GLU A 582 -24.11 15.35 4.13
CA GLU A 582 -23.12 16.39 3.79
C GLU A 582 -22.18 16.01 2.64
N ASP A 583 -21.97 14.70 2.43
CA ASP A 583 -21.05 14.14 1.46
C ASP A 583 -21.72 13.77 0.12
N GLN A 584 -23.05 13.78 0.02
CA GLN A 584 -23.78 13.44 -1.21
C GLN A 584 -23.34 14.29 -2.41
N LYS A 585 -23.01 15.57 -2.18
CA LYS A 585 -22.50 16.49 -3.21
C LYS A 585 -21.21 16.03 -3.91
N TYR A 586 -20.47 15.10 -3.33
CA TYR A 586 -19.24 14.54 -3.90
C TYR A 586 -19.50 13.38 -4.87
N PHE A 587 -20.75 12.94 -5.03
CA PHE A 587 -21.13 11.84 -5.91
C PHE A 587 -22.22 12.26 -6.90
N ALA A 588 -22.46 11.42 -7.90
CA ALA A 588 -23.69 11.47 -8.68
C ALA A 588 -24.91 11.23 -7.78
N PRO A 589 -26.08 11.82 -8.09
CA PRO A 589 -27.29 11.69 -7.26
C PRO A 589 -27.86 10.26 -7.25
N VAL A 590 -27.55 9.48 -8.28
CA VAL A 590 -27.95 8.09 -8.45
C VAL A 590 -26.73 7.21 -8.72
N ALA A 591 -26.74 6.00 -8.19
CA ALA A 591 -25.81 4.94 -8.55
C ALA A 591 -26.42 4.07 -9.66
N GLN A 592 -25.61 3.72 -10.66
CA GLN A 592 -26.01 2.75 -11.69
C GLN A 592 -25.81 1.34 -11.14
N ILE A 593 -26.88 0.57 -11.03
CA ILE A 593 -26.86 -0.78 -10.50
C ILE A 593 -27.11 -1.77 -11.62
N LYS A 594 -26.30 -2.83 -11.66
CA LYS A 594 -26.56 -4.02 -12.47
C LYS A 594 -26.71 -5.22 -11.55
N LEU A 595 -27.87 -5.86 -11.58
CA LEU A 595 -28.16 -7.07 -10.84
C LEU A 595 -28.08 -8.26 -11.79
N SER A 596 -27.37 -9.30 -11.37
CA SER A 596 -27.22 -10.55 -12.14
C SER A 596 -27.54 -11.74 -11.26
N THR A 597 -28.10 -12.79 -11.86
CA THR A 597 -28.30 -14.07 -11.18
C THR A 597 -27.02 -14.90 -11.30
N LEU A 598 -26.68 -15.58 -10.21
CA LEU A 598 -25.55 -16.49 -10.11
C LEU A 598 -26.05 -17.92 -10.21
N THR A 599 -25.27 -18.76 -10.88
CA THR A 599 -25.51 -20.21 -10.85
C THR A 599 -25.10 -20.73 -9.46
N PRO A 600 -25.95 -21.49 -8.75
CA PRO A 600 -25.59 -22.15 -7.51
C PRO A 600 -24.49 -23.19 -7.75
N SER A 601 -23.57 -23.33 -6.80
CA SER A 601 -22.54 -24.37 -6.86
C SER A 601 -22.85 -25.52 -5.90
N LEU A 602 -22.19 -26.66 -6.15
CA LEU A 602 -22.17 -27.84 -5.28
C LEU A 602 -20.76 -28.17 -4.77
N GLY A 603 -19.77 -27.30 -5.00
CA GLY A 603 -18.38 -27.52 -4.58
C GLY A 603 -18.18 -27.63 -3.06
N GLY A 604 -19.12 -27.12 -2.27
CA GLY A 604 -19.09 -27.20 -0.81
C GLY A 604 -19.86 -28.36 -0.18
N LEU A 605 -20.52 -29.21 -0.97
CA LEU A 605 -21.42 -30.25 -0.43
C LEU A 605 -20.73 -31.18 0.57
N ASP A 606 -19.49 -31.60 0.26
CA ASP A 606 -18.74 -32.57 1.06
C ASP A 606 -18.50 -32.11 2.52
N PHE A 607 -18.49 -30.80 2.77
CA PHE A 607 -18.40 -30.26 4.13
C PHE A 607 -19.57 -30.75 5.00
N PHE A 608 -20.79 -30.76 4.47
CA PHE A 608 -21.97 -31.12 5.24
C PHE A 608 -22.18 -32.64 5.37
N THR A 609 -21.51 -33.43 4.54
CA THR A 609 -21.51 -34.89 4.67
C THR A 609 -20.47 -35.39 5.67
N GLN A 610 -19.41 -34.61 5.93
CA GLN A 610 -18.34 -34.96 6.87
C GLN A 610 -18.62 -34.51 8.31
N VAL A 611 -19.56 -33.59 8.51
CA VAL A 611 -19.93 -33.02 9.84
C VAL A 611 -21.08 -33.78 10.50
N ASN A 612 -21.82 -34.60 9.74
CA ASN A 612 -22.77 -35.59 10.25
C ASN A 612 -22.07 -36.93 10.42
#